data_AF-A0A935ENK8-F1
#
_entry.id   AF-A0A935ENK8-F1
#
_cell.length_a   1.000
_cell.length_b   1.000
_cell.length_c   1.000
_cell.angle_alpha   90.00
_cell.angle_beta   90.00
_cell.angle_gamma   90.00
#
_symmetry.space_group_name_H-M   'P 1'
#
loop_
_entity.id
_entity.type
_entity.pdbx_description
1 polymer ?
#
loop_
_entity_poly.entity_id
_entity_poly.type
_entity_poly.pdbx_seq_one_letter_code
_entity_poly.pdbx_strand_id
1 'polypeptide(L)'
;MTEDQLEQEALGWLADVGYVTLYGPDIAPDGCSPERADHRQVVLVERLQESVFRLNRKSPPPRCGDAIKQVLDLGIPALLSANRHFHQLLVSGVPVQYQKDGETRGDFVRLIDWADLKQNEWLAINQFTIKGSGHKNAHTRRPDVILFVNGLPLVLLELKNPADENADIWKAYDQIQTYKEQIPDVFQYNEVLVISDGSEARLGSLSGDAERFMQWRTIDGVTLDPLGQFNELETLIRGVLAPARLIDYLRFFVLFEDDGTLVKKIAGYHQYHAVRAAIDQVVNASRPGGTHKGGVVWHTQGSGKSITMTCFAARVMQDAAMENPTIVVITDRNDLDGQLFGVFSLAQGLLREQPVQAETRQDLRAKLGNRPSGGIVFATIQKFMPGEDEDTFPLLSDRSNIVVIADEAHRTQYGFEAKLKGKPGQEKYQVGYAQHLRDALPNATFVAFTGTPVSSEDRDTRAVFGDYIHVYDMQQSKEDGATVAIYF
;
A
#
# COMPACT_ATOMS: atom_id res chain seq x y z
N MET A 1 23.23 7.96 24.78
CA MET A 1 22.42 6.74 24.77
C MET A 1 23.25 5.67 24.08
N THR A 2 23.33 4.44 24.61
CA THR A 2 23.99 3.32 23.92
C THR A 2 23.01 2.63 22.96
N GLU A 3 23.51 1.78 22.07
CA GLU A 3 22.65 0.96 21.18
C GLU A 3 21.68 0.07 21.97
N ASP A 4 22.17 -0.57 23.05
CA ASP A 4 21.34 -1.36 23.97
C ASP A 4 20.24 -0.52 24.63
N GLN A 5 20.54 0.71 25.07
CA GLN A 5 19.53 1.61 25.64
C GLN A 5 18.46 1.98 24.61
N LEU A 6 18.87 2.28 23.38
CA LEU A 6 17.96 2.58 22.29
C LEU A 6 17.07 1.38 21.95
N GLU A 7 17.64 0.17 21.91
CA GLU A 7 16.88 -1.07 21.70
C GLU A 7 15.82 -1.26 22.79
N GLN A 8 16.17 -1.05 24.07
CA GLN A 8 15.21 -1.14 25.17
C GLN A 8 14.11 -0.07 25.10
N GLU A 9 14.43 1.16 24.69
CA GLU A 9 13.43 2.20 24.45
C GLU A 9 12.49 1.83 23.31
N ALA A 10 13.03 1.34 22.19
CA ALA A 10 12.23 0.87 21.06
C ALA A 10 11.29 -0.27 21.44
N LEU A 11 11.74 -1.25 22.25
CA LEU A 11 10.90 -2.30 22.81
C LEU A 11 9.81 -1.74 23.73
N GLY A 12 10.11 -0.71 24.53
CA GLY A 12 9.14 0.00 25.36
C GLY A 12 8.02 0.64 24.52
N TRP A 13 8.38 1.38 23.46
CA TRP A 13 7.39 1.97 22.56
C TRP A 13 6.58 0.93 21.79
N LEU A 14 7.20 -0.19 21.40
CA LEU A 14 6.50 -1.33 20.79
C LEU A 14 5.51 -1.95 21.79
N ALA A 15 5.90 -2.12 23.05
CA ALA A 15 4.98 -2.59 24.09
C ALA A 15 3.79 -1.64 24.29
N ASP A 16 4.03 -0.32 24.33
CA ASP A 16 2.99 0.70 24.45
C ASP A 16 1.93 0.61 23.35
N VAL A 17 2.34 0.30 22.11
CA VAL A 17 1.41 0.19 20.97
C VAL A 17 0.77 -1.19 20.84
N GLY A 18 1.16 -2.16 21.67
CA GLY A 18 0.45 -3.44 21.82
C GLY A 18 1.23 -4.70 21.46
N TYR A 19 2.56 -4.64 21.34
CA TYR A 19 3.40 -5.83 21.16
C TYR A 19 3.71 -6.50 22.50
N VAL A 20 3.81 -7.83 22.50
CA VAL A 20 4.51 -8.56 23.57
C VAL A 20 5.99 -8.59 23.23
N THR A 21 6.86 -8.16 24.14
CA THR A 21 8.30 -8.17 23.95
C THR A 21 8.89 -9.49 24.44
N LEU A 22 9.80 -10.07 23.67
CA LEU A 22 10.54 -11.30 24.04
C LEU A 22 12.02 -11.11 23.78
N TYR A 23 12.86 -11.76 24.59
CA TYR A 23 14.29 -11.80 24.39
C TYR A 23 14.70 -12.99 23.51
N GLY A 24 15.31 -12.71 22.36
CA GLY A 24 15.68 -13.73 21.37
C GLY A 24 16.51 -14.90 21.94
N PRO A 25 17.50 -14.67 22.81
CA PRO A 25 18.25 -15.73 23.48
C PRO A 25 17.41 -16.62 24.42
N ASP A 26 16.34 -16.11 25.03
CA ASP A 26 15.49 -16.93 25.90
C ASP A 26 14.69 -17.97 25.10
N ILE A 27 14.26 -17.60 23.89
CA ILE A 27 13.49 -18.45 22.97
C ILE A 27 14.33 -19.19 21.93
N ALA A 28 15.65 -19.05 22.00
CA ALA A 28 16.60 -19.78 21.16
C ALA A 28 16.55 -21.29 21.45
N PRO A 29 17.03 -22.16 20.53
CA PRO A 29 17.04 -23.61 20.75
C PRO A 29 17.79 -24.06 22.02
N ASP A 30 18.78 -23.29 22.44
CA ASP A 30 19.59 -23.47 23.64
C ASP A 30 19.20 -22.52 24.79
N GLY A 31 18.09 -21.79 24.62
CA GLY A 31 17.56 -20.83 25.59
C GLY A 31 16.79 -21.48 26.74
N CYS A 32 16.30 -20.64 27.66
CA CYS A 32 15.57 -21.10 28.85
C CYS A 32 14.10 -21.48 28.56
N SER A 33 13.51 -20.98 27.48
CA SER A 33 12.14 -21.23 27.02
C SER A 33 12.11 -21.40 25.50
N PRO A 34 12.75 -22.45 24.95
CA PRO A 34 12.97 -22.59 23.51
C PRO A 34 11.67 -22.65 22.72
N GLU A 35 11.55 -21.81 21.68
CA GLU A 35 10.43 -21.82 20.73
C GLU A 35 10.86 -22.24 19.31
N ARG A 36 12.14 -22.60 19.16
CA ARG A 36 12.75 -23.04 17.91
C ARG A 36 13.60 -24.28 18.16
N ALA A 37 13.60 -25.20 17.20
CA ALA A 37 14.45 -26.38 17.23
C ALA A 37 15.85 -26.12 16.65
N ASP A 38 16.03 -25.10 15.82
CA ASP A 38 17.30 -24.76 15.15
C ASP A 38 17.38 -23.26 14.87
N HIS A 39 18.58 -22.67 14.93
CA HIS A 39 18.81 -21.25 14.57
C HIS A 39 18.54 -20.94 13.09
N ARG A 40 18.41 -21.96 12.23
CA ARG A 40 17.96 -21.82 10.84
C ARG A 40 16.45 -21.57 10.72
N GLN A 41 15.68 -21.85 11.77
CA GLN A 41 14.25 -21.53 11.79
C GLN A 41 14.05 -20.05 12.04
N VAL A 42 13.54 -19.36 11.01
CA VAL A 42 13.23 -17.93 11.05
C VAL A 42 11.75 -17.67 11.40
N VAL A 43 10.89 -18.67 11.21
CA VAL A 43 9.47 -18.65 11.61
C VAL A 43 9.31 -19.33 12.96
N LEU A 44 8.48 -18.76 13.84
CA LEU A 44 8.05 -19.41 15.07
C LEU A 44 6.92 -20.40 14.74
N VAL A 45 7.32 -21.62 14.38
CA VAL A 45 6.43 -22.62 13.75
C VAL A 45 5.23 -22.96 14.62
N GLU A 46 5.42 -23.16 15.93
CA GLU A 46 4.33 -23.51 16.84
C GLU A 46 3.30 -22.38 16.95
N ARG A 47 3.76 -21.13 17.07
CA ARG A 47 2.89 -19.94 17.08
C ARG A 47 2.13 -19.74 15.77
N LEU A 48 2.78 -20.01 14.64
CA LEU A 48 2.14 -20.02 13.33
C LEU A 48 1.04 -21.09 13.26
N GLN A 49 1.32 -22.30 13.72
CA GLN A 49 0.35 -23.39 13.76
C GLN A 49 -0.87 -23.01 14.59
N GLU A 50 -0.66 -22.58 15.83
CA GLU A 50 -1.73 -22.15 16.74
C GLU A 50 -2.58 -21.03 16.14
N SER A 51 -1.93 -20.02 15.54
CA SER A 51 -2.61 -18.91 14.90
C SER A 51 -3.42 -19.37 13.69
N VAL A 52 -2.86 -20.20 12.80
CA VAL A 52 -3.59 -20.73 11.64
C VAL A 52 -4.81 -21.55 12.08
N PHE A 53 -4.71 -22.41 13.10
CA PHE A 53 -5.87 -23.14 13.62
C PHE A 53 -6.89 -22.20 14.27
N ARG A 54 -6.44 -21.20 15.03
CA ARG A 54 -7.30 -20.19 15.68
C ARG A 54 -8.09 -19.38 14.66
N LEU A 55 -7.47 -18.97 13.56
CA LEU A 55 -8.07 -18.16 12.50
C LEU A 55 -8.99 -18.96 11.58
N ASN A 56 -8.77 -20.26 11.45
CA ASN A 56 -9.45 -21.11 10.47
C ASN A 56 -10.25 -22.24 11.15
N ARG A 57 -10.93 -21.97 12.26
CA ARG A 57 -11.66 -22.98 13.07
C ARG A 57 -12.67 -23.84 12.31
N LYS A 58 -13.19 -23.33 11.18
CA LYS A 58 -14.15 -24.03 10.31
C LYS A 58 -13.46 -24.94 9.27
N SER A 59 -12.14 -24.80 9.09
CA SER A 59 -11.33 -25.60 8.17
C SER A 59 -10.86 -26.90 8.84
N PRO A 60 -10.89 -28.05 8.13
CA PRO A 60 -10.36 -29.31 8.67
C PRO A 60 -8.86 -29.23 8.99
N PRO A 61 -8.36 -29.90 10.06
CA PRO A 61 -6.96 -29.81 10.45
C PRO A 61 -5.91 -30.18 9.37
N PRO A 62 -6.14 -31.21 8.52
CA PRO A 62 -5.20 -31.52 7.42
C PRO A 62 -4.99 -30.34 6.47
N ARG A 63 -6.05 -29.55 6.22
CA ARG A 63 -6.00 -28.38 5.35
C ARG A 63 -5.10 -27.29 5.92
N CYS A 64 -5.25 -27.01 7.21
CA CYS A 64 -4.37 -26.07 7.91
C CYS A 64 -2.92 -26.56 7.85
N GLY A 65 -2.68 -27.85 8.09
CA GLY A 65 -1.35 -28.47 7.99
C GLY A 65 -0.70 -28.31 6.62
N ASP A 66 -1.45 -28.52 5.53
CA ASP A 66 -0.93 -28.33 4.17
C ASP A 66 -0.66 -26.86 3.84
N ALA A 67 -1.49 -25.95 4.33
CA ALA A 67 -1.23 -24.51 4.21
C ALA A 67 0.06 -24.10 4.95
N ILE A 68 0.26 -24.59 6.17
CA ILE A 68 1.47 -24.32 6.96
C ILE A 68 2.71 -24.84 6.22
N LYS A 69 2.65 -26.04 5.62
CA LYS A 69 3.78 -26.58 4.82
C LYS A 69 4.11 -25.67 3.64
N GLN A 70 3.12 -25.20 2.89
CA GLN A 70 3.33 -24.27 1.78
C GLN A 70 3.97 -22.95 2.23
N VAL A 71 3.63 -22.46 3.42
CA VAL A 71 4.25 -21.24 3.97
C VAL A 71 5.69 -21.48 4.39
N LEU A 72 5.99 -22.63 5.01
CA LEU A 72 7.34 -22.98 5.47
C LEU A 72 8.29 -23.39 4.33
N ASP A 73 7.74 -23.91 3.23
CA ASP A 73 8.46 -24.28 2.02
C ASP A 73 7.80 -23.63 0.79
N LEU A 74 8.28 -22.44 0.45
CA LEU A 74 7.79 -21.68 -0.69
C LEU A 74 8.23 -22.29 -2.04
N GLY A 75 9.21 -23.20 -2.06
CA GLY A 75 9.71 -23.84 -3.28
C GLY A 75 10.33 -22.89 -4.32
N ILE A 76 10.64 -21.64 -3.96
CA ILE A 76 11.14 -20.61 -4.88
C ILE A 76 12.58 -20.22 -4.52
N PRO A 77 13.58 -20.52 -5.36
CA PRO A 77 14.99 -20.24 -5.03
C PRO A 77 15.36 -18.74 -5.01
N ALA A 78 14.75 -17.94 -5.88
CA ALA A 78 15.08 -16.52 -5.99
C ALA A 78 14.39 -15.73 -4.87
N LEU A 79 15.18 -15.07 -4.01
CA LEU A 79 14.71 -14.43 -2.78
C LEU A 79 13.52 -13.48 -3.00
N LEU A 80 13.64 -12.53 -3.94
CA LEU A 80 12.58 -11.55 -4.16
C LEU A 80 11.31 -12.17 -4.76
N SER A 81 11.46 -13.22 -5.57
CA SER A 81 10.33 -13.99 -6.09
C SER A 81 9.64 -14.79 -4.99
N ALA A 82 10.41 -15.38 -4.06
CA ALA A 82 9.87 -16.05 -2.87
C ALA A 82 9.14 -15.05 -1.98
N ASN A 83 9.69 -13.86 -1.77
CA ASN A 83 9.07 -12.78 -1.02
C ASN A 83 7.75 -12.31 -1.66
N ARG A 84 7.71 -12.11 -2.98
CA ARG A 84 6.46 -11.80 -3.70
C ARG A 84 5.42 -12.90 -3.50
N HIS A 85 5.84 -14.16 -3.61
CA HIS A 85 4.93 -15.29 -3.44
C HIS A 85 4.38 -15.36 -2.02
N PHE A 86 5.24 -15.25 -1.01
CA PHE A 86 4.82 -15.18 0.38
C PHE A 86 3.84 -14.02 0.63
N HIS A 87 4.14 -12.83 0.13
CA HIS A 87 3.25 -11.68 0.26
C HIS A 87 1.83 -11.99 -0.28
N GLN A 88 1.74 -12.66 -1.43
CA GLN A 88 0.45 -13.09 -2.00
C GLN A 88 -0.29 -14.06 -1.07
N LEU A 89 0.41 -15.04 -0.49
CA LEU A 89 -0.14 -15.97 0.50
C LEU A 89 -0.61 -15.24 1.77
N LEU A 90 0.16 -14.24 2.22
CA LEU A 90 -0.14 -13.43 3.40
C LEU A 90 -1.46 -12.70 3.20
N VAL A 91 -1.59 -11.90 2.13
CA VAL A 91 -2.76 -11.02 1.91
C VAL A 91 -3.99 -11.76 1.39
N SER A 92 -3.81 -12.82 0.59
CA SER A 92 -4.93 -13.54 -0.06
C SER A 92 -5.34 -14.81 0.68
N GLY A 93 -4.51 -15.30 1.59
CA GLY A 93 -4.63 -16.63 2.16
C GLY A 93 -3.95 -17.69 1.30
N VAL A 94 -3.62 -18.81 1.93
CA VAL A 94 -2.94 -19.94 1.30
C VAL A 94 -3.98 -20.80 0.56
N PRO A 95 -3.86 -20.98 -0.77
CA PRO A 95 -4.80 -21.81 -1.52
C PRO A 95 -4.65 -23.27 -1.11
N VAL A 96 -5.78 -23.94 -0.94
CA VAL A 96 -5.85 -25.33 -0.53
C VAL A 96 -7.01 -26.01 -1.25
N GLN A 97 -6.89 -27.33 -1.43
CA GLN A 97 -7.92 -28.13 -2.09
C GLN A 97 -8.39 -29.25 -1.16
N TYR A 98 -9.65 -29.64 -1.28
CA TYR A 98 -10.21 -30.75 -0.53
C TYR A 98 -11.30 -31.46 -1.32
N GLN A 99 -11.49 -32.74 -1.04
CA GLN A 99 -12.58 -33.54 -1.59
C GLN A 99 -13.85 -33.33 -0.76
N LYS A 100 -14.95 -33.01 -1.42
CA LYS A 100 -16.28 -32.98 -0.82
C LYS A 100 -17.30 -33.52 -1.81
N ASP A 101 -18.07 -34.52 -1.40
CA ASP A 101 -19.11 -35.15 -2.24
C ASP A 101 -18.59 -35.69 -3.59
N GLY A 102 -17.31 -36.13 -3.63
CA GLY A 102 -16.66 -36.63 -4.84
C GLY A 102 -16.07 -35.55 -5.76
N GLU A 103 -16.14 -34.27 -5.38
CA GLU A 103 -15.60 -33.15 -6.14
C GLU A 103 -14.43 -32.47 -5.40
N THR A 104 -13.41 -32.06 -6.16
CA THR A 104 -12.34 -31.18 -5.67
C THR A 104 -12.86 -29.76 -5.53
N ARG A 105 -12.85 -29.21 -4.32
CA ARG A 105 -13.18 -27.81 -4.04
C ARG A 105 -11.94 -27.05 -3.58
N GLY A 106 -11.77 -25.83 -4.11
CA GLY A 106 -10.77 -24.87 -3.63
C GLY A 106 -11.27 -24.09 -2.42
N ASP A 107 -10.36 -23.73 -1.52
CA ASP A 107 -10.59 -22.83 -0.39
C ASP A 107 -9.28 -22.10 -0.06
N PHE A 108 -9.33 -21.17 0.91
CA PHE A 108 -8.15 -20.44 1.37
C PHE A 108 -7.99 -20.57 2.89
N VAL A 109 -6.76 -20.75 3.36
CA VAL A 109 -6.39 -20.69 4.77
C VAL A 109 -5.79 -19.34 5.07
N ARG A 110 -6.38 -18.60 6.02
CA ARG A 110 -5.92 -17.27 6.41
C ARG A 110 -4.69 -17.36 7.32
N LEU A 111 -3.70 -16.51 7.07
CA LEU A 111 -2.53 -16.33 7.95
C LEU A 111 -2.70 -15.17 8.92
N ILE A 112 -3.53 -14.20 8.57
CA ILE A 112 -3.82 -12.98 9.33
C ILE A 112 -5.34 -12.76 9.37
N ASP A 113 -5.86 -12.30 10.50
CA ASP A 113 -7.21 -11.73 10.56
C ASP A 113 -7.16 -10.22 10.34
N TRP A 114 -7.60 -9.79 9.16
CA TRP A 114 -7.59 -8.38 8.76
C TRP A 114 -8.69 -7.55 9.42
N ALA A 115 -9.67 -8.18 10.09
CA ALA A 115 -10.85 -7.50 10.64
C ALA A 115 -10.78 -7.34 12.16
N ASP A 116 -10.23 -8.32 12.88
CA ASP A 116 -10.07 -8.28 14.34
C ASP A 116 -8.60 -8.47 14.74
N LEU A 117 -7.95 -7.36 15.12
CA LEU A 117 -6.55 -7.32 15.56
C LEU A 117 -6.26 -8.29 16.71
N LYS A 118 -7.24 -8.57 17.57
CA LYS A 118 -7.09 -9.42 18.75
C LYS A 118 -7.00 -10.91 18.39
N GLN A 119 -7.37 -11.29 17.17
CA GLN A 119 -7.18 -12.66 16.69
C GLN A 119 -5.74 -12.92 16.22
N ASN A 120 -4.96 -11.86 16.03
CA ASN A 120 -3.54 -11.95 15.69
C ASN A 120 -2.67 -11.81 16.95
N GLU A 121 -1.55 -12.50 16.93
CA GLU A 121 -0.48 -12.35 17.90
C GLU A 121 0.58 -11.38 17.36
N TRP A 122 1.07 -10.49 18.23
CA TRP A 122 2.03 -9.43 17.90
C TRP A 122 3.23 -9.53 18.84
N LEU A 123 4.39 -9.89 18.31
CA LEU A 123 5.63 -10.00 19.09
C LEU A 123 6.70 -9.05 18.58
N ALA A 124 7.43 -8.42 19.49
CA ALA A 124 8.66 -7.70 19.20
C ALA A 124 9.80 -8.47 19.87
N ILE A 125 10.69 -9.05 19.05
CA ILE A 125 11.75 -9.93 19.55
C ILE A 125 13.09 -9.31 19.27
N ASN A 126 13.82 -8.95 20.31
CA ASN A 126 15.16 -8.42 20.15
C ASN A 126 16.22 -9.52 20.09
N GLN A 127 17.37 -9.23 19.50
CA GLN A 127 18.56 -10.08 19.52
C GLN A 127 18.30 -11.51 18.97
N PHE A 128 17.42 -11.63 17.95
CA PHE A 128 16.98 -12.91 17.39
C PHE A 128 18.07 -13.52 16.49
N THR A 129 18.83 -14.47 17.04
CA THR A 129 19.96 -15.09 16.33
C THR A 129 19.49 -16.06 15.23
N ILE A 130 19.98 -15.86 14.01
CA ILE A 130 19.69 -16.62 12.80
C ILE A 130 20.98 -17.18 12.19
N LYS A 131 20.96 -18.44 11.81
CA LYS A 131 22.06 -19.10 11.11
C LYS A 131 21.67 -19.34 9.64
N GLY A 132 22.51 -18.88 8.72
CA GLY A 132 22.31 -19.06 7.28
C GLY A 132 22.42 -20.53 6.85
N SER A 133 21.72 -20.86 5.77
CA SER A 133 21.60 -22.22 5.21
C SER A 133 22.78 -22.65 4.31
N GLY A 134 23.78 -21.79 4.07
CA GLY A 134 24.92 -22.06 3.19
C GLY A 134 25.92 -23.12 3.69
N HIS A 135 26.23 -24.12 2.86
CA HIS A 135 27.03 -25.31 3.20
C HIS A 135 28.53 -25.08 3.50
N LYS A 136 29.12 -23.92 3.14
CA LYS A 136 30.57 -23.71 3.26
C LYS A 136 31.00 -22.63 4.26
N ASN A 137 30.08 -21.82 4.78
CA ASN A 137 30.28 -20.87 5.88
C ASN A 137 28.89 -20.39 6.31
N ALA A 138 28.20 -21.16 7.15
CA ALA A 138 26.90 -20.76 7.68
C ALA A 138 27.09 -19.57 8.62
N HIS A 139 27.00 -18.36 8.07
CA HIS A 139 27.10 -17.11 8.81
C HIS A 139 25.97 -17.06 9.85
N THR A 140 26.31 -16.52 11.01
CA THR A 140 25.34 -16.26 12.09
C THR A 140 25.18 -14.77 12.20
N ARG A 141 23.93 -14.31 12.14
CA ARG A 141 23.55 -12.91 12.25
C ARG A 141 22.47 -12.75 13.28
N ARG A 142 22.40 -11.55 13.83
CA ARG A 142 21.50 -11.22 14.92
C ARG A 142 20.97 -9.81 14.66
N PRO A 143 19.82 -9.69 14.00
CA PRO A 143 19.13 -8.41 13.89
C PRO A 143 18.73 -7.91 15.28
N ASP A 144 18.67 -6.58 15.42
CA ASP A 144 18.39 -5.94 16.71
C ASP A 144 16.96 -6.21 17.15
N VAL A 145 15.96 -5.92 16.30
CA VAL A 145 14.55 -6.25 16.58
C VAL A 145 13.86 -6.82 15.34
N ILE A 146 13.08 -7.88 15.53
CA ILE A 146 12.18 -8.43 14.50
C ILE A 146 10.76 -8.41 15.04
N LEU A 147 9.82 -7.86 14.28
CA LEU A 147 8.40 -7.90 14.60
C LEU A 147 7.77 -9.11 13.93
N PHE A 148 7.12 -9.93 14.75
CA PHE A 148 6.39 -11.11 14.31
C PHE A 148 4.89 -10.88 14.40
N VAL A 149 4.18 -11.36 13.38
CA VAL A 149 2.72 -11.46 13.42
C VAL A 149 2.34 -12.92 13.20
N ASN A 150 1.64 -13.53 14.15
CA ASN A 150 1.28 -14.95 14.10
C ASN A 150 2.47 -15.88 13.82
N GLY A 151 3.64 -15.58 14.41
CA GLY A 151 4.88 -16.34 14.23
C GLY A 151 5.66 -16.08 12.93
N LEU A 152 5.20 -15.17 12.06
CA LEU A 152 5.87 -14.79 10.80
C LEU A 152 6.73 -13.52 11.00
N PRO A 153 8.02 -13.49 10.61
CA PRO A 153 8.90 -12.33 10.77
C PRO A 153 8.67 -11.28 9.66
N LEU A 154 7.82 -10.29 9.92
CA LEU A 154 7.36 -9.35 8.88
C LEU A 154 8.13 -8.03 8.85
N VAL A 155 8.69 -7.58 9.98
CA VAL A 155 9.47 -6.32 10.03
C VAL A 155 10.82 -6.58 10.68
N LEU A 156 11.89 -6.10 10.06
CA LEU A 156 13.25 -6.17 10.62
C LEU A 156 13.75 -4.76 10.85
N LEU A 157 14.17 -4.48 12.08
CA LEU A 157 14.76 -3.22 12.50
C LEU A 157 16.25 -3.45 12.79
N GLU A 158 17.08 -2.55 12.29
CA GLU A 158 18.50 -2.48 12.62
C GLU A 158 18.80 -1.09 13.18
N LEU A 159 19.37 -1.07 14.38
CA LEU A 159 19.62 0.09 15.20
C LEU A 159 21.12 0.38 15.26
N LYS A 160 21.48 1.64 15.42
CA LYS A 160 22.87 2.07 15.63
C LYS A 160 22.95 2.98 16.84
N ASN A 161 24.15 3.10 17.38
CA ASN A 161 24.40 3.96 18.53
C ASN A 161 24.32 5.45 18.12
N PRO A 162 23.37 6.24 18.66
CA PRO A 162 23.25 7.68 18.36
C PRO A 162 24.47 8.51 18.79
N ALA A 163 25.31 7.98 19.69
CA ALA A 163 26.48 8.69 20.20
C ALA A 163 27.76 8.44 19.39
N ASP A 164 27.74 7.55 18.38
CA ASP A 164 28.89 7.33 17.51
C ASP A 164 28.76 8.21 16.26
N GLU A 165 29.54 9.29 16.19
CA GLU A 165 29.57 10.21 15.03
C GLU A 165 29.95 9.51 13.70
N ASN A 166 30.51 8.29 13.76
CA ASN A 166 30.79 7.49 12.58
C ASN A 166 29.68 6.50 12.25
N ALA A 167 28.73 6.23 13.15
CA ALA A 167 27.66 5.24 12.97
C ALA A 167 26.39 5.88 12.39
N ASP A 168 26.47 6.30 11.13
CA ASP A 168 25.33 6.77 10.35
C ASP A 168 24.30 5.62 10.16
N ILE A 169 23.00 5.96 10.07
CA ILE A 169 21.90 5.04 9.76
C ILE A 169 22.17 4.22 8.49
N TRP A 170 23.00 4.71 7.56
CA TRP A 170 23.39 3.97 6.36
C TRP A 170 24.28 2.76 6.65
N LYS A 171 25.01 2.72 7.78
CA LYS A 171 25.67 1.48 8.21
C LYS A 171 24.67 0.40 8.61
N ALA A 172 23.52 0.77 9.17
CA ALA A 172 22.43 -0.17 9.42
C ALA A 172 21.86 -0.71 8.09
N TYR A 173 21.73 0.16 7.08
CA TYR A 173 21.35 -0.26 5.73
C TYR A 173 22.34 -1.26 5.12
N ASP A 174 23.66 -1.01 5.22
CA ASP A 174 24.71 -1.91 4.73
C ASP A 174 24.72 -3.24 5.49
N GLN A 175 24.44 -3.21 6.80
CA GLN A 175 24.30 -4.40 7.62
C GLN A 175 23.10 -5.24 7.18
N ILE A 176 21.97 -4.59 6.85
CA ILE A 176 20.84 -5.26 6.23
C ILE A 176 21.21 -5.86 4.87
N GLN A 177 22.01 -5.20 4.02
CA GLN A 177 22.48 -5.83 2.77
C GLN A 177 23.30 -7.09 3.05
N THR A 178 24.17 -7.04 4.05
CA THR A 178 24.93 -8.22 4.52
C THR A 178 23.99 -9.34 5.00
N TYR A 179 22.92 -9.00 5.71
CA TYR A 179 21.92 -10.00 6.13
C TYR A 179 21.21 -10.63 4.94
N LYS A 180 20.84 -9.87 3.90
CA LYS A 180 20.20 -10.42 2.70
C LYS A 180 21.07 -11.49 2.04
N GLU A 181 22.38 -11.33 2.05
CA GLU A 181 23.32 -12.31 1.49
C GLU A 181 23.52 -13.53 2.40
N GLN A 182 23.55 -13.31 3.72
CA GLN A 182 24.06 -14.30 4.67
C GLN A 182 22.98 -15.08 5.42
N ILE A 183 21.81 -14.48 5.59
CA ILE A 183 20.62 -15.09 6.21
C ILE A 183 19.36 -14.80 5.35
N PRO A 184 19.35 -15.12 4.04
CA PRO A 184 18.27 -14.77 3.12
C PRO A 184 16.89 -15.32 3.55
N ASP A 185 16.85 -16.41 4.32
CA ASP A 185 15.62 -17.11 4.68
C ASP A 185 14.62 -16.24 5.45
N VAL A 186 15.08 -15.29 6.28
CA VAL A 186 14.17 -14.36 6.99
C VAL A 186 13.51 -13.37 6.01
N PHE A 187 14.22 -13.01 4.93
CA PHE A 187 13.73 -12.06 3.95
C PHE A 187 12.75 -12.68 2.95
N GLN A 188 12.56 -14.00 2.97
CA GLN A 188 11.43 -14.62 2.27
C GLN A 188 10.09 -14.13 2.83
N TYR A 189 10.05 -13.73 4.10
CA TYR A 189 8.83 -13.28 4.80
C TYR A 189 8.78 -11.77 5.04
N ASN A 190 9.93 -11.09 4.95
CA ASN A 190 10.04 -9.67 5.30
C ASN A 190 9.15 -8.77 4.44
N GLU A 191 8.40 -7.90 5.09
CA GLU A 191 7.55 -6.90 4.44
C GLU A 191 8.13 -5.49 4.51
N VAL A 192 8.70 -5.12 5.65
CA VAL A 192 9.24 -3.77 5.90
C VAL A 192 10.61 -3.88 6.56
N LEU A 193 11.54 -3.02 6.14
CA LEU A 193 12.85 -2.83 6.76
C LEU A 193 12.89 -1.46 7.42
N VAL A 194 13.50 -1.36 8.59
CA VAL A 194 13.72 -0.11 9.30
C VAL A 194 15.19 0.01 9.67
N ILE A 195 15.74 1.19 9.44
CA ILE A 195 17.09 1.58 9.88
C ILE A 195 16.97 2.81 10.76
N SER A 196 17.71 2.85 11.86
CA SER A 196 17.64 4.00 12.77
C SER A 196 18.84 4.09 13.71
N ASP A 197 19.13 5.29 14.19
CA ASP A 197 19.96 5.55 15.36
C ASP A 197 19.14 6.15 16.52
N GLY A 198 17.80 6.08 16.42
CA GLY A 198 16.84 6.70 17.31
C GLY A 198 16.44 8.10 16.87
N SER A 199 17.45 8.94 16.61
CA SER A 199 17.25 10.33 16.19
C SER A 199 16.70 10.42 14.78
N GLU A 200 17.31 9.67 13.86
CA GLU A 200 16.85 9.47 12.49
C GLU A 200 16.27 8.07 12.32
N ALA A 201 15.19 7.96 11.56
CA ALA A 201 14.62 6.67 11.21
C ALA A 201 14.11 6.67 9.77
N ARG A 202 14.39 5.58 9.05
CA ARG A 202 13.90 5.37 7.69
C ARG A 202 13.30 3.98 7.55
N LEU A 203 12.23 3.87 6.75
CA LEU A 203 11.66 2.60 6.32
C LEU A 203 11.86 2.36 4.82
N GLY A 204 12.10 1.11 4.44
CA GLY A 204 12.31 0.72 3.05
C GLY A 204 11.85 -0.71 2.76
N SER A 205 11.81 -1.05 1.48
CA SER A 205 11.44 -2.39 1.00
C SER A 205 12.68 -3.28 0.80
N LEU A 206 12.46 -4.59 0.68
CA LEU A 206 13.53 -5.57 0.43
C LEU A 206 14.41 -5.26 -0.79
N SER A 207 13.85 -4.71 -1.86
CA SER A 207 14.59 -4.32 -3.07
C SER A 207 14.84 -2.82 -3.20
N GLY A 208 14.48 -2.03 -2.18
CA GLY A 208 14.74 -0.59 -2.17
C GLY A 208 16.22 -0.31 -2.00
N ASP A 209 16.74 0.60 -2.82
CA ASP A 209 18.04 1.21 -2.58
C ASP A 209 17.95 2.26 -1.46
N ALA A 210 19.08 2.85 -1.08
CA ALA A 210 19.15 3.85 -0.02
C ALA A 210 18.21 5.04 -0.25
N GLU A 211 18.04 5.51 -1.49
CA GLU A 211 17.14 6.63 -1.82
C GLU A 211 15.65 6.28 -1.62
N ARG A 212 15.31 5.00 -1.54
CA ARG A 212 13.96 4.50 -1.25
C ARG A 212 13.69 4.21 0.22
N PHE A 213 14.66 4.46 1.11
CA PHE A 213 14.46 4.43 2.55
C PHE A 213 13.96 5.81 3.01
N MET A 214 12.67 5.90 3.29
CA MET A 214 11.96 7.17 3.52
C MET A 214 11.69 7.41 5.01
N GLN A 215 11.65 8.68 5.42
CA GLN A 215 11.23 9.06 6.77
C GLN A 215 9.72 8.84 6.99
N TRP A 216 9.32 8.55 8.22
CA TRP A 216 7.92 8.55 8.64
C TRP A 216 7.65 9.71 9.60
N ARG A 217 6.99 10.78 9.12
CA ARG A 217 6.96 12.07 9.84
C ARG A 217 5.75 12.33 10.74
N THR A 218 4.78 11.42 10.82
CA THR A 218 3.54 11.71 11.53
C THR A 218 2.93 10.48 12.18
N ILE A 219 2.30 10.70 13.34
CA ILE A 219 1.48 9.68 13.99
C ILE A 219 0.05 9.81 13.49
N ASP A 220 -0.63 10.93 13.59
CA ASP A 220 -2.05 11.00 13.20
C ASP A 220 -2.31 11.18 11.69
N GLY A 221 -1.29 11.57 10.91
CA GLY A 221 -1.46 12.00 9.52
C GLY A 221 -1.69 13.50 9.36
N VAL A 222 -1.64 14.25 10.46
CA VAL A 222 -1.98 15.68 10.52
C VAL A 222 -0.80 16.47 11.07
N THR A 223 -0.30 16.07 12.25
CA THR A 223 0.80 16.72 12.94
C THR A 223 2.11 16.13 12.42
N LEU A 224 2.91 16.96 11.74
CA LEU A 224 4.28 16.61 11.35
C LEU A 224 5.21 16.75 12.55
N ASP A 225 6.09 15.78 12.73
CA ASP A 225 7.06 15.69 13.82
C ASP A 225 6.41 15.87 15.22
N PRO A 226 5.40 15.04 15.57
CA PRO A 226 4.56 15.27 16.76
C PRO A 226 5.32 15.15 18.09
N LEU A 227 6.48 14.50 18.09
CA LEU A 227 7.33 14.31 19.27
C LEU A 227 8.55 15.25 19.27
N GLY A 228 8.71 16.04 18.20
CA GLY A 228 9.84 16.94 18.01
C GLY A 228 11.12 16.24 17.56
N GLN A 229 12.10 17.06 17.20
CA GLN A 229 13.40 16.65 16.67
C GLN A 229 14.04 15.53 17.50
N PHE A 230 14.74 14.63 16.80
CA PHE A 230 15.45 13.48 17.37
C PHE A 230 14.56 12.36 17.94
N ASN A 231 13.26 12.35 17.62
CA ASN A 231 12.32 11.28 18.01
C ASN A 231 11.70 10.58 16.79
N GLU A 232 12.46 10.45 15.70
CA GLU A 232 11.94 9.86 14.46
C GLU A 232 11.62 8.37 14.62
N LEU A 233 12.41 7.62 15.38
CA LEU A 233 12.13 6.19 15.61
C LEU A 233 10.83 5.98 16.38
N GLU A 234 10.60 6.75 17.45
CA GLU A 234 9.35 6.68 18.21
C GLU A 234 8.16 7.09 17.33
N THR A 235 8.32 8.15 16.54
CA THR A 235 7.31 8.61 15.57
C THR A 235 7.00 7.52 14.54
N LEU A 236 8.01 6.81 14.03
CA LEU A 236 7.83 5.70 13.09
C LEU A 236 7.13 4.51 13.75
N ILE A 237 7.55 4.11 14.95
CA ILE A 237 6.93 2.98 15.69
C ILE A 237 5.45 3.25 15.94
N ARG A 238 5.13 4.42 16.49
CA ARG A 238 3.73 4.82 16.76
C ARG A 238 2.95 5.12 15.47
N GLY A 239 3.65 5.55 14.42
CA GLY A 239 3.10 6.03 13.17
C GLY A 239 2.79 4.96 12.13
N VAL A 240 3.55 3.86 12.06
CA VAL A 240 3.32 2.77 11.11
C VAL A 240 3.42 1.37 11.71
N LEU A 241 4.24 1.17 12.75
CA LEU A 241 4.44 -0.18 13.32
C LEU A 241 3.38 -0.57 14.36
N ALA A 242 2.58 0.35 14.86
CA ALA A 242 1.43 0.01 15.71
C ALA A 242 0.50 -1.01 15.01
N PRO A 243 0.03 -2.08 15.69
CA PRO A 243 -0.70 -3.19 15.09
C PRO A 243 -1.83 -2.80 14.12
N ALA A 244 -2.66 -1.83 14.51
CA ALA A 244 -3.78 -1.34 13.71
C ALA A 244 -3.37 -0.70 12.38
N ARG A 245 -2.14 -0.16 12.32
CA ARG A 245 -1.60 0.54 11.16
C ARG A 245 -0.75 -0.37 10.33
N LEU A 246 0.08 -1.19 10.97
CA LEU A 246 0.92 -2.16 10.29
C LEU A 246 0.05 -3.14 9.50
N ILE A 247 -1.05 -3.65 10.08
CA ILE A 247 -1.93 -4.58 9.36
C ILE A 247 -2.54 -3.96 8.09
N ASP A 248 -2.93 -2.68 8.13
CA ASP A 248 -3.49 -1.95 6.99
C ASP A 248 -2.39 -1.67 5.96
N TYR A 249 -1.20 -1.28 6.44
CA TYR A 249 -0.01 -1.04 5.64
C TYR A 249 0.41 -2.29 4.85
N LEU A 250 0.56 -3.42 5.52
CA LEU A 250 0.92 -4.70 4.92
C LEU A 250 -0.07 -5.14 3.84
N ARG A 251 -1.37 -4.85 4.02
CA ARG A 251 -2.40 -5.30 3.09
C ARG A 251 -2.50 -4.44 1.83
N PHE A 252 -2.29 -3.13 1.94
CA PHE A 252 -2.65 -2.18 0.89
C PHE A 252 -1.50 -1.32 0.36
N PHE A 253 -0.34 -1.34 1.01
CA PHE A 253 0.76 -0.40 0.75
C PHE A 253 2.10 -1.07 0.46
N VAL A 254 2.07 -2.38 0.22
CA VAL A 254 3.19 -3.17 -0.31
C VAL A 254 2.82 -3.60 -1.73
N LEU A 255 3.70 -3.34 -2.69
CA LEU A 255 3.45 -3.63 -4.10
C LEU A 255 4.69 -4.20 -4.78
N PHE A 256 4.44 -5.05 -5.78
CA PHE A 256 5.47 -5.65 -6.61
C PHE A 256 5.20 -5.27 -8.06
N GLU A 257 6.23 -4.81 -8.75
CA GLU A 257 6.21 -4.53 -10.18
C GLU A 257 7.20 -5.45 -10.88
N ASP A 258 6.86 -5.91 -12.08
CA ASP A 258 7.66 -6.85 -12.86
C ASP A 258 7.58 -6.50 -14.35
N ASP A 259 8.46 -5.61 -14.80
CA ASP A 259 8.59 -5.16 -16.19
C ASP A 259 9.82 -5.77 -16.88
N GLY A 260 10.25 -6.95 -16.40
CA GLY A 260 11.50 -7.60 -16.76
C GLY A 260 12.51 -7.60 -15.62
N THR A 261 12.36 -6.69 -14.65
CA THR A 261 13.03 -6.75 -13.34
C THR A 261 12.00 -6.68 -12.23
N LEU A 262 11.94 -7.71 -11.38
CA LEU A 262 11.06 -7.70 -10.22
C LEU A 262 11.56 -6.68 -9.19
N VAL A 263 10.69 -5.75 -8.79
CA VAL A 263 10.95 -4.75 -7.76
C VAL A 263 9.79 -4.73 -6.75
N LYS A 264 10.12 -4.76 -5.46
CA LYS A 264 9.22 -4.50 -4.35
C LYS A 264 9.27 -3.01 -3.97
N LYS A 265 8.12 -2.37 -3.87
CA LYS A 265 7.98 -1.00 -3.36
C LYS A 265 7.02 -0.99 -2.18
N ILE A 266 7.20 -0.02 -1.30
CA ILE A 266 6.28 0.25 -0.20
C ILE A 266 5.95 1.74 -0.17
N ALA A 267 4.76 2.08 0.31
CA ALA A 267 4.27 3.46 0.26
C ALA A 267 4.89 4.36 1.35
N GLY A 268 5.20 5.62 1.01
CA GLY A 268 5.60 6.63 1.99
C GLY A 268 4.44 7.09 2.88
N TYR A 269 4.75 7.79 3.98
CA TYR A 269 3.72 8.22 4.94
C TYR A 269 2.66 9.13 4.30
N HIS A 270 3.06 10.04 3.39
CA HIS A 270 2.15 10.93 2.68
C HIS A 270 1.17 10.17 1.79
N GLN A 271 1.60 9.05 1.22
CA GLN A 271 0.76 8.17 0.40
C GLN A 271 -0.20 7.38 1.30
N TYR A 272 0.31 6.82 2.40
CA TYR A 272 -0.52 6.11 3.38
C TYR A 272 -1.63 6.97 3.96
N HIS A 273 -1.29 8.17 4.45
CA HIS A 273 -2.26 9.08 5.06
C HIS A 273 -3.22 9.69 4.04
N ALA A 274 -2.76 10.00 2.81
CA ALA A 274 -3.66 10.44 1.75
C ALA A 274 -4.70 9.38 1.38
N VAL A 275 -4.29 8.11 1.23
CA VAL A 275 -5.22 7.01 0.92
C VAL A 275 -6.23 6.83 2.05
N ARG A 276 -5.80 6.83 3.31
CA ARG A 276 -6.71 6.68 4.46
C ARG A 276 -7.77 7.78 4.47
N ALA A 277 -7.35 9.03 4.35
CA ALA A 277 -8.28 10.16 4.35
C ALA A 277 -9.20 10.14 3.12
N ALA A 278 -8.70 9.74 1.94
CA ALA A 278 -9.49 9.66 0.71
C ALA A 278 -10.55 8.56 0.76
N ILE A 279 -10.26 7.40 1.36
CA ILE A 279 -11.22 6.30 1.50
C ILE A 279 -12.39 6.71 2.38
N ASP A 280 -12.12 7.30 3.55
CA ASP A 280 -13.16 7.75 4.46
C ASP A 280 -14.08 8.78 3.79
N GLN A 281 -13.50 9.71 3.03
CA GLN A 281 -14.25 10.70 2.27
C GLN A 281 -15.09 10.05 1.15
N VAL A 282 -14.52 9.13 0.39
CA VAL A 282 -15.19 8.49 -0.76
C VAL A 282 -16.33 7.58 -0.31
N VAL A 283 -16.12 6.78 0.74
CA VAL A 283 -17.18 5.92 1.31
C VAL A 283 -18.34 6.75 1.85
N ASN A 284 -18.07 7.90 2.46
CA ASN A 284 -19.14 8.79 2.92
C ASN A 284 -19.84 9.50 1.75
N ALA A 285 -19.09 9.95 0.74
CA ALA A 285 -19.62 10.67 -0.41
C ALA A 285 -20.42 9.78 -1.38
N SER A 286 -20.14 8.47 -1.43
CA SER A 286 -20.79 7.50 -2.33
C SER A 286 -22.14 6.97 -1.82
N ARG A 287 -22.46 7.20 -0.54
CA ARG A 287 -23.73 6.77 0.06
C ARG A 287 -24.93 7.40 -0.63
N PRO A 288 -26.12 6.77 -0.59
CA PRO A 288 -27.36 7.38 -1.08
C PRO A 288 -27.58 8.77 -0.47
N GLY A 289 -27.78 9.78 -1.32
CA GLY A 289 -27.91 11.19 -0.89
C GLY A 289 -26.60 11.87 -0.50
N GLY A 290 -25.46 11.21 -0.71
CA GLY A 290 -24.12 11.77 -0.53
C GLY A 290 -23.79 12.86 -1.55
N THR A 291 -22.65 13.51 -1.35
CA THR A 291 -22.22 14.64 -2.19
C THR A 291 -21.65 14.19 -3.53
N HIS A 292 -21.26 12.92 -3.67
CA HIS A 292 -20.51 12.39 -4.81
C HIS A 292 -19.18 13.13 -5.07
N LYS A 293 -18.66 13.82 -4.05
CA LYS A 293 -17.41 14.60 -4.04
C LYS A 293 -16.40 13.90 -3.14
N GLY A 294 -15.54 13.11 -3.77
CA GLY A 294 -14.51 12.29 -3.12
C GLY A 294 -13.31 13.09 -2.64
N GLY A 295 -13.13 14.33 -3.09
CA GLY A 295 -12.14 15.32 -2.67
C GLY A 295 -10.90 15.40 -3.57
N VAL A 296 -9.95 16.27 -3.20
CA VAL A 296 -8.69 16.49 -3.93
C VAL A 296 -7.48 16.08 -3.09
N VAL A 297 -6.62 15.25 -3.65
CA VAL A 297 -5.29 14.92 -3.15
C VAL A 297 -4.25 15.69 -3.96
N TRP A 298 -3.56 16.63 -3.33
CA TRP A 298 -2.47 17.37 -3.96
C TRP A 298 -1.14 16.85 -3.47
N HIS A 299 -0.45 16.14 -4.35
CA HIS A 299 0.87 15.55 -4.11
C HIS A 299 1.81 16.05 -5.20
N THR A 300 2.89 16.74 -4.84
CA THR A 300 3.80 17.35 -5.82
C THR A 300 4.28 16.35 -6.88
N GLN A 301 4.61 16.83 -8.08
CA GLN A 301 5.10 15.97 -9.16
C GLN A 301 6.37 15.23 -8.74
N GLY A 302 6.45 13.93 -9.06
CA GLY A 302 7.57 13.06 -8.66
C GLY A 302 7.41 12.40 -7.28
N SER A 303 6.44 12.82 -6.44
CA SER A 303 6.21 12.23 -5.11
C SER A 303 5.55 10.83 -5.10
N GLY A 304 5.38 10.22 -6.28
CA GLY A 304 4.82 8.87 -6.42
C GLY A 304 3.28 8.78 -6.42
N LYS A 305 2.57 9.75 -7.00
CA LYS A 305 1.09 9.75 -7.10
C LYS A 305 0.49 8.46 -7.64
N SER A 306 1.14 7.81 -8.61
CA SER A 306 0.67 6.54 -9.19
C SER A 306 0.59 5.41 -8.14
N ILE A 307 1.53 5.36 -7.20
CA ILE A 307 1.47 4.46 -6.05
C ILE A 307 0.27 4.81 -5.16
N THR A 308 0.07 6.09 -4.84
CA THR A 308 -1.09 6.55 -4.04
C THR A 308 -2.40 6.14 -4.70
N MET A 309 -2.56 6.36 -6.01
CA MET A 309 -3.76 5.99 -6.76
C MET A 309 -3.99 4.47 -6.79
N THR A 310 -2.92 3.68 -6.95
CA THR A 310 -3.00 2.21 -6.97
C THR A 310 -3.43 1.66 -5.60
N CYS A 311 -2.82 2.15 -4.52
CA CYS A 311 -3.18 1.77 -3.15
C CYS A 311 -4.61 2.20 -2.81
N PHE A 312 -5.01 3.40 -3.24
CA PHE A 312 -6.38 3.89 -3.10
C PHE A 312 -7.38 2.99 -3.82
N ALA A 313 -7.14 2.66 -5.10
CA ALA A 313 -8.02 1.78 -5.88
C ALA A 313 -8.14 0.40 -5.23
N ALA A 314 -7.02 -0.21 -4.82
CA ALA A 314 -7.01 -1.51 -4.14
C ALA A 314 -7.85 -1.51 -2.86
N ARG A 315 -7.77 -0.43 -2.07
CA ARG A 315 -8.52 -0.29 -0.83
C ARG A 315 -10.01 -0.03 -1.08
N VAL A 316 -10.37 0.86 -2.01
CA VAL A 316 -11.77 1.09 -2.42
C VAL A 316 -12.42 -0.22 -2.87
N MET A 317 -11.74 -0.98 -3.72
CA MET A 317 -12.25 -2.22 -4.29
C MET A 317 -12.50 -3.31 -3.24
N GLN A 318 -11.73 -3.31 -2.16
CA GLN A 318 -11.83 -4.28 -1.07
C GLN A 318 -12.64 -3.79 0.13
N ASP A 319 -13.20 -2.57 0.07
CA ASP A 319 -14.07 -2.03 1.10
C ASP A 319 -15.49 -2.59 0.94
N ALA A 320 -15.98 -3.25 1.99
CA ALA A 320 -17.30 -3.86 1.98
C ALA A 320 -18.44 -2.84 1.78
N ALA A 321 -18.26 -1.60 2.25
CA ALA A 321 -19.25 -0.53 2.09
C ALA A 321 -19.38 -0.06 0.63
N MET A 322 -18.43 -0.40 -0.23
CA MET A 322 -18.43 -0.03 -1.65
C MET A 322 -19.04 -1.11 -2.56
N GLU A 323 -19.43 -2.27 -2.01
CA GLU A 323 -20.20 -3.31 -2.73
C GLU A 323 -19.61 -3.71 -4.09
N ASN A 324 -18.33 -4.08 -4.13
CA ASN A 324 -17.59 -4.42 -5.36
C ASN A 324 -17.67 -3.30 -6.43
N PRO A 325 -17.07 -2.13 -6.16
CA PRO A 325 -17.23 -0.94 -6.98
C PRO A 325 -16.55 -1.08 -8.34
N THR A 326 -16.97 -0.26 -9.31
CA THR A 326 -16.20 -0.06 -10.55
C THR A 326 -15.31 1.17 -10.40
N ILE A 327 -14.01 1.03 -10.69
CA ILE A 327 -13.07 2.16 -10.72
C ILE A 327 -12.93 2.64 -12.16
N VAL A 328 -13.05 3.94 -12.38
CA VAL A 328 -12.78 4.57 -13.67
C VAL A 328 -11.63 5.54 -13.50
N VAL A 329 -10.49 5.25 -14.13
CA VAL A 329 -9.31 6.12 -14.08
C VAL A 329 -9.31 7.00 -15.32
N ILE A 330 -9.33 8.31 -15.11
CA ILE A 330 -9.41 9.32 -16.16
C ILE A 330 -8.11 10.12 -16.22
N THR A 331 -7.57 10.21 -17.42
CA THR A 331 -6.39 11.02 -17.75
C THR A 331 -6.72 11.99 -18.88
N ASP A 332 -5.91 13.05 -19.03
CA ASP A 332 -6.08 14.01 -20.13
C ASP A 332 -5.47 13.53 -21.46
N ARG A 333 -4.40 12.72 -21.41
CA ARG A 333 -3.65 12.35 -22.62
C ARG A 333 -3.38 10.86 -22.66
N ASN A 334 -3.38 10.32 -23.89
CA ASN A 334 -3.19 8.88 -24.13
C ASN A 334 -1.83 8.36 -23.63
N ASP A 335 -0.76 9.17 -23.66
CA ASP A 335 0.56 8.79 -23.17
C ASP A 335 0.59 8.67 -21.65
N LEU A 336 -0.02 9.62 -20.93
CA LEU A 336 -0.21 9.54 -19.49
C LEU A 336 -1.13 8.37 -19.10
N ASP A 337 -2.19 8.15 -19.88
CA ASP A 337 -3.10 7.00 -19.74
C ASP A 337 -2.33 5.68 -19.80
N GLY A 338 -1.48 5.50 -20.82
CA GLY A 338 -0.67 4.30 -20.99
C GLY A 338 0.34 4.08 -19.86
N GLN A 339 0.98 5.15 -19.35
CA GLN A 339 1.91 5.04 -18.23
C GLN A 339 1.22 4.60 -16.94
N LEU A 340 0.10 5.26 -16.58
CA LEU A 340 -0.63 4.94 -15.37
C LEU A 340 -1.31 3.56 -15.46
N PHE A 341 -1.83 3.22 -16.64
CA PHE A 341 -2.36 1.89 -16.94
C PHE A 341 -1.28 0.80 -16.76
N GLY A 342 -0.04 1.07 -17.20
CA GLY A 342 1.10 0.18 -16.98
C GLY A 342 1.36 -0.08 -15.50
N VAL A 343 1.39 0.98 -14.67
CA VAL A 343 1.58 0.83 -13.21
C VAL A 343 0.48 -0.02 -12.59
N PHE A 344 -0.79 0.26 -12.89
CA PHE A 344 -1.91 -0.54 -12.39
C PHE A 344 -1.85 -1.99 -12.88
N SER A 345 -1.45 -2.21 -14.14
CA SER A 345 -1.32 -3.54 -14.72
C SER A 345 -0.19 -4.34 -14.05
N LEU A 346 0.89 -3.71 -13.63
CA LEU A 346 1.95 -4.39 -12.86
C LEU A 346 1.50 -4.70 -11.42
N ALA A 347 0.59 -3.91 -10.87
CA ALA A 347 0.08 -4.06 -9.50
C ALA A 347 -1.17 -4.95 -9.36
N GLN A 348 -1.44 -5.85 -10.31
CA GLN A 348 -2.62 -6.75 -10.31
C GLN A 348 -2.77 -7.56 -9.01
N GLY A 349 -1.67 -7.98 -8.38
CA GLY A 349 -1.71 -8.72 -7.12
C GLY A 349 -2.34 -7.91 -5.97
N LEU A 350 -2.08 -6.60 -5.94
CA LEU A 350 -2.64 -5.67 -4.96
C LEU A 350 -4.10 -5.33 -5.29
N LEU A 351 -4.39 -5.08 -6.57
CA LEU A 351 -5.73 -4.69 -7.04
C LEU A 351 -6.75 -5.84 -7.03
N ARG A 352 -6.28 -7.09 -7.16
CA ARG A 352 -7.09 -8.32 -7.35
C ARG A 352 -8.00 -8.27 -8.58
N GLU A 353 -7.68 -7.40 -9.52
CA GLU A 353 -8.47 -7.15 -10.72
C GLU A 353 -7.52 -6.80 -11.87
N GLN A 354 -7.93 -7.16 -13.09
CA GLN A 354 -7.22 -6.81 -14.31
C GLN A 354 -7.72 -5.46 -14.84
N PRO A 355 -6.88 -4.41 -14.86
CA PRO A 355 -7.26 -3.16 -15.49
C PRO A 355 -7.48 -3.34 -17.00
N VAL A 356 -8.44 -2.60 -17.56
CA VAL A 356 -8.68 -2.54 -19.01
C VAL A 356 -8.67 -1.10 -19.49
N GLN A 357 -8.10 -0.85 -20.66
CA GLN A 357 -8.07 0.47 -21.29
C GLN A 357 -9.16 0.59 -22.34
N ALA A 358 -9.87 1.71 -22.38
CA ALA A 358 -10.87 2.02 -23.40
C ALA A 358 -10.20 2.70 -24.60
N GLU A 359 -10.23 2.05 -25.76
CA GLU A 359 -9.55 2.52 -26.98
C GLU A 359 -10.37 3.56 -27.73
N THR A 360 -11.69 3.39 -27.75
CA THR A 360 -12.64 4.26 -28.47
C THR A 360 -13.81 4.65 -27.58
N ARG A 361 -14.62 5.63 -28.02
CA ARG A 361 -15.87 6.00 -27.33
C ARG A 361 -16.85 4.82 -27.27
N GLN A 362 -16.97 4.05 -28.36
CA GLN A 362 -17.84 2.88 -28.40
C GLN A 362 -17.39 1.78 -27.44
N ASP A 363 -16.08 1.57 -27.35
CA ASP A 363 -15.47 0.62 -26.43
C ASP A 363 -15.65 1.05 -24.97
N LEU A 364 -15.49 2.34 -24.65
CA LEU A 364 -15.81 2.91 -23.33
C LEU A 364 -17.27 2.63 -22.95
N ARG A 365 -18.21 2.89 -23.87
CA ARG A 365 -19.65 2.62 -23.67
C ARG A 365 -19.89 1.14 -23.40
N ALA A 366 -19.25 0.25 -24.15
CA ALA A 366 -19.38 -1.20 -23.94
C ALA A 366 -18.83 -1.64 -22.57
N LYS A 367 -17.70 -1.07 -22.13
CA LYS A 367 -17.06 -1.40 -20.86
C LYS A 367 -17.84 -0.93 -19.64
N LEU A 368 -18.55 0.20 -19.72
CA LEU A 368 -19.29 0.80 -18.59
C LEU A 368 -20.80 0.54 -18.63
N GLY A 369 -21.43 0.55 -19.81
CA GLY A 369 -22.89 0.66 -19.99
C GLY A 369 -23.74 -0.46 -19.39
N ASN A 370 -23.20 -1.67 -19.29
CA ASN A 370 -23.93 -2.85 -18.78
C ASN A 370 -23.13 -3.60 -17.71
N ARG A 371 -22.21 -2.91 -17.01
CA ARG A 371 -21.36 -3.57 -16.01
C ARG A 371 -22.12 -3.66 -14.68
N PRO A 372 -22.41 -4.88 -14.17
CA PRO A 372 -23.18 -5.03 -12.93
C PRO A 372 -22.37 -4.67 -11.67
N SER A 373 -21.06 -4.93 -11.67
CA SER A 373 -20.15 -4.64 -10.55
C SER A 373 -18.68 -4.73 -10.99
N GLY A 374 -17.77 -4.22 -10.16
CA GLY A 374 -16.34 -4.50 -10.26
C GLY A 374 -15.60 -3.86 -11.43
N GLY A 375 -14.30 -4.14 -11.48
CA GLY A 375 -13.42 -3.81 -12.59
C GLY A 375 -12.83 -2.40 -12.57
N ILE A 376 -11.69 -2.26 -13.26
CA ILE A 376 -10.93 -1.01 -13.38
C ILE A 376 -10.87 -0.64 -14.87
N VAL A 377 -11.38 0.53 -15.23
CA VAL A 377 -11.44 1.01 -16.62
C VAL A 377 -10.64 2.30 -16.74
N PHE A 378 -9.63 2.28 -17.61
CA PHE A 378 -8.85 3.45 -18.00
C PHE A 378 -9.46 4.11 -19.22
N ALA A 379 -9.55 5.43 -19.22
CA ALA A 379 -10.02 6.18 -20.36
C ALA A 379 -9.49 7.61 -20.34
N THR A 380 -9.27 8.16 -21.52
CA THR A 380 -9.01 9.59 -21.63
C THR A 380 -10.30 10.40 -21.59
N ILE A 381 -10.23 11.60 -21.02
CA ILE A 381 -11.40 12.45 -20.80
C ILE A 381 -12.15 12.81 -22.10
N GLN A 382 -11.45 12.88 -23.23
CA GLN A 382 -12.06 13.18 -24.55
C GLN A 382 -12.99 12.07 -25.04
N LYS A 383 -12.91 10.86 -24.47
CA LYS A 383 -13.82 9.76 -24.79
C LYS A 383 -15.22 9.95 -24.19
N PHE A 384 -15.36 10.87 -23.23
CA PHE A 384 -16.64 11.30 -22.66
C PHE A 384 -17.24 12.50 -23.39
N MET A 385 -16.66 12.95 -24.52
CA MET A 385 -17.29 13.98 -25.35
C MET A 385 -18.36 13.38 -26.28
N PRO A 386 -19.46 14.10 -26.54
CA PRO A 386 -20.44 13.72 -27.55
C PRO A 386 -19.82 13.51 -28.93
N GLY A 387 -20.39 12.60 -29.72
CA GLY A 387 -20.13 12.49 -31.17
C GLY A 387 -20.48 13.77 -31.93
N GLU A 388 -20.04 13.88 -33.19
CA GLU A 388 -20.42 15.03 -34.06
C GLU A 388 -21.95 15.13 -34.23
N ASP A 389 -22.64 14.00 -34.16
CA ASP A 389 -24.09 13.85 -34.28
C ASP A 389 -24.83 13.81 -32.93
N GLU A 390 -24.14 14.05 -31.81
CA GLU A 390 -24.74 14.00 -30.47
C GLU A 390 -24.66 15.37 -29.78
N ASP A 391 -25.80 15.87 -29.30
CA ASP A 391 -25.84 17.13 -28.54
C ASP A 391 -25.47 16.92 -27.06
N THR A 392 -25.66 15.71 -26.52
CA THR A 392 -25.36 15.33 -25.13
C THR A 392 -24.73 13.96 -25.06
N PHE A 393 -23.86 13.72 -24.08
CA PHE A 393 -23.30 12.40 -23.86
C PHE A 393 -24.33 11.49 -23.18
N PRO A 394 -24.53 10.23 -23.63
CA PRO A 394 -25.55 9.36 -23.06
C PRO A 394 -25.19 8.89 -21.64
N LEU A 395 -26.22 8.65 -20.83
CA LEU A 395 -26.09 7.93 -19.57
C LEU A 395 -25.46 6.56 -19.82
N LEU A 396 -24.35 6.26 -19.14
CA LEU A 396 -23.70 4.95 -19.19
C LEU A 396 -24.08 4.10 -17.99
N SER A 397 -24.07 4.68 -16.78
CA SER A 397 -24.47 3.96 -15.58
C SER A 397 -24.97 4.93 -14.52
N ASP A 398 -26.06 4.57 -13.87
CA ASP A 398 -26.65 5.26 -12.73
C ASP A 398 -26.23 4.66 -11.37
N ARG A 399 -25.29 3.71 -11.36
CA ARG A 399 -24.77 3.09 -10.14
C ARG A 399 -24.02 4.12 -9.27
N SER A 400 -24.24 4.06 -7.96
CA SER A 400 -23.50 4.89 -6.98
C SER A 400 -22.16 4.31 -6.57
N ASN A 401 -21.96 3.00 -6.72
CA ASN A 401 -20.69 2.31 -6.46
C ASN A 401 -19.73 2.37 -7.64
N ILE A 402 -19.59 3.55 -8.24
CA ILE A 402 -18.57 3.87 -9.24
C ILE A 402 -17.70 4.98 -8.66
N VAL A 403 -16.38 4.78 -8.68
CA VAL A 403 -15.41 5.79 -8.25
C VAL A 403 -14.58 6.21 -9.44
N VAL A 404 -14.62 7.50 -9.75
CA VAL A 404 -13.82 8.12 -10.80
C VAL A 404 -12.57 8.73 -10.17
N ILE A 405 -11.41 8.27 -10.60
CA ILE A 405 -10.10 8.80 -10.23
C ILE A 405 -9.62 9.68 -11.39
N ALA A 406 -9.52 10.99 -11.18
CA ALA A 406 -8.96 11.91 -12.17
C ALA A 406 -7.48 12.20 -11.85
N ASP A 407 -6.58 11.88 -12.77
CA ASP A 407 -5.17 12.28 -12.70
C ASP A 407 -4.95 13.63 -13.38
N GLU A 408 -4.09 14.46 -12.77
CA GLU A 408 -3.79 15.83 -13.18
C GLU A 408 -5.08 16.63 -13.45
N ALA A 409 -5.99 16.65 -12.47
CA ALA A 409 -7.23 17.40 -12.58
C ALA A 409 -6.95 18.91 -12.67
N HIS A 410 -7.01 19.47 -13.90
CA HIS A 410 -6.81 20.90 -14.18
C HIS A 410 -8.11 21.60 -14.59
N ARG A 411 -8.25 22.86 -14.19
CA ARG A 411 -9.42 23.74 -14.45
C ARG A 411 -9.93 23.77 -15.89
N THR A 412 -9.03 23.72 -16.88
CA THR A 412 -9.41 23.87 -18.29
C THR A 412 -10.14 22.64 -18.84
N GLN A 413 -10.07 21.53 -18.13
CA GLN A 413 -10.64 20.25 -18.52
C GLN A 413 -11.85 19.90 -17.66
N TYR A 414 -11.77 20.12 -16.34
CA TYR A 414 -12.81 19.67 -15.41
C TYR A 414 -13.79 20.77 -14.96
N GLY A 415 -13.87 21.90 -15.67
CA GLY A 415 -14.88 22.93 -15.38
C GLY A 415 -16.29 22.57 -15.85
N PHE A 416 -17.31 23.16 -15.22
CA PHE A 416 -18.71 23.11 -15.68
C PHE A 416 -19.07 24.26 -16.64
N GLU A 417 -18.17 25.24 -16.83
CA GLU A 417 -18.45 26.43 -17.62
C GLU A 417 -18.68 26.11 -19.10
N ALA A 418 -19.79 26.62 -19.63
CA ALA A 418 -20.09 26.58 -21.05
C ALA A 418 -19.45 27.78 -21.77
N LYS A 419 -18.55 27.52 -22.72
CA LYS A 419 -17.97 28.57 -23.57
C LYS A 419 -18.66 28.59 -24.92
N LEU A 420 -19.05 29.78 -25.38
CA LEU A 420 -19.48 29.98 -26.76
C LEU A 420 -18.29 29.72 -27.68
N LYS A 421 -18.37 28.71 -28.55
CA LYS A 421 -17.38 28.45 -29.59
C LYS A 421 -18.06 28.31 -30.94
N GLY A 422 -17.49 28.97 -31.94
CA GLY A 422 -17.94 28.91 -33.33
C GLY A 422 -17.63 30.20 -34.07
N LYS A 423 -17.92 30.23 -35.37
CA LYS A 423 -17.90 31.48 -36.13
C LYS A 423 -19.13 32.32 -35.71
N PRO A 424 -19.08 33.66 -35.81
CA PRO A 424 -20.22 34.51 -35.53
C PRO A 424 -21.46 34.02 -36.31
N GLY A 425 -22.55 33.67 -35.61
CA GLY A 425 -23.77 33.12 -36.22
C GLY A 425 -23.81 31.59 -36.36
N GLN A 426 -22.78 30.88 -35.89
CA GLN A 426 -22.73 29.42 -35.72
C GLN A 426 -22.16 29.02 -34.35
N GLU A 427 -22.26 29.89 -33.34
CA GLU A 427 -21.71 29.58 -32.03
C GLU A 427 -22.54 28.48 -31.33
N LYS A 428 -21.86 27.42 -30.89
CA LYS A 428 -22.42 26.41 -29.98
C LYS A 428 -21.85 26.63 -28.58
N TYR A 429 -22.69 26.42 -27.57
CA TYR A 429 -22.23 26.32 -26.19
C TYR A 429 -21.47 25.00 -26.03
N GLN A 430 -20.16 25.07 -25.77
CA GLN A 430 -19.35 23.91 -25.41
C GLN A 430 -19.18 23.87 -23.89
N VAL A 431 -19.83 22.90 -23.25
CA VAL A 431 -19.68 22.64 -21.81
C VAL A 431 -18.34 21.96 -21.55
N GLY A 432 -17.74 22.19 -20.37
CA GLY A 432 -16.50 21.51 -19.98
C GLY A 432 -16.70 20.01 -19.74
N TYR A 433 -15.60 19.25 -19.77
CA TYR A 433 -15.65 17.79 -19.81
C TYR A 433 -16.26 17.16 -18.56
N ALA A 434 -16.18 17.84 -17.40
CA ALA A 434 -16.78 17.36 -16.16
C ALA A 434 -18.30 17.24 -16.24
N GLN A 435 -18.99 18.10 -17.01
CA GLN A 435 -20.43 17.96 -17.20
C GLN A 435 -20.75 16.66 -17.92
N HIS A 436 -20.09 16.38 -19.05
CA HIS A 436 -20.36 15.15 -19.81
C HIS A 436 -20.03 13.89 -19.03
N LEU A 437 -18.97 13.94 -18.21
CA LEU A 437 -18.61 12.83 -17.32
C LEU A 437 -19.66 12.63 -16.22
N ARG A 438 -20.25 13.71 -15.68
CA ARG A 438 -21.39 13.65 -14.76
C ARG A 438 -22.67 13.17 -15.45
N ASP A 439 -22.93 13.57 -16.70
CA ASP A 439 -24.08 13.08 -17.46
C ASP A 439 -23.96 11.57 -17.73
N ALA A 440 -22.74 11.08 -18.00
CA ALA A 440 -22.44 9.67 -18.21
C ALA A 440 -22.59 8.83 -16.93
N LEU A 441 -22.16 9.37 -15.79
CA LEU A 441 -22.01 8.69 -14.51
C LEU A 441 -22.53 9.57 -13.35
N PRO A 442 -23.84 9.87 -13.28
CA PRO A 442 -24.40 10.90 -12.40
C PRO A 442 -24.18 10.62 -10.91
N ASN A 443 -24.19 9.35 -10.51
CA ASN A 443 -24.08 8.94 -9.12
C ASN A 443 -22.65 8.49 -8.74
N ALA A 444 -21.68 8.59 -9.65
CA ALA A 444 -20.30 8.22 -9.35
C ALA A 444 -19.63 9.23 -8.41
N THR A 445 -18.73 8.75 -7.57
CA THR A 445 -17.93 9.59 -6.66
C THR A 445 -16.61 9.96 -7.30
N PHE A 446 -16.27 11.25 -7.29
CA PHE A 446 -15.11 11.78 -8.02
C PHE A 446 -14.00 12.18 -7.06
N VAL A 447 -12.82 11.61 -7.24
CA VAL A 447 -11.59 11.98 -6.52
C VAL A 447 -10.53 12.44 -7.51
N ALA A 448 -9.82 13.51 -7.16
CA ALA A 448 -8.75 14.06 -7.99
C ALA A 448 -7.38 13.86 -7.34
N PHE A 449 -6.39 13.51 -8.15
CA PHE A 449 -4.97 13.53 -7.80
C PHE A 449 -4.27 14.55 -8.70
N THR A 450 -3.57 15.51 -8.11
CA THR A 450 -2.91 16.58 -8.87
C THR A 450 -1.51 16.86 -8.38
N GLY A 451 -0.60 17.21 -9.31
CA GLY A 451 0.75 17.70 -9.01
C GLY A 451 0.80 19.15 -8.53
N THR A 452 -0.25 19.93 -8.77
CA THR A 452 -0.25 21.38 -8.61
C THR A 452 -1.39 21.87 -7.72
N PRO A 453 -1.20 22.99 -7.01
CA PRO A 453 -2.27 23.55 -6.20
C PRO A 453 -3.43 24.04 -7.08
N VAL A 454 -4.61 23.55 -6.75
CA VAL A 454 -5.92 24.10 -7.07
C VAL A 454 -6.05 25.42 -6.30
N SER A 455 -6.07 26.55 -7.01
CA SER A 455 -6.09 27.85 -6.34
C SER A 455 -7.35 28.00 -5.47
N SER A 456 -7.31 28.86 -4.45
CA SER A 456 -8.51 29.18 -3.64
C SER A 456 -9.65 29.81 -4.45
N GLU A 457 -9.35 30.30 -5.65
CA GLU A 457 -10.32 30.84 -6.62
C GLU A 457 -10.88 29.75 -7.57
N ASP A 458 -10.32 28.54 -7.54
CA ASP A 458 -10.70 27.41 -8.40
C ASP A 458 -11.97 26.71 -7.86
N ARG A 459 -13.07 27.45 -7.93
CA ARG A 459 -14.42 26.98 -7.56
C ARG A 459 -14.84 25.77 -8.39
N ASP A 460 -14.36 25.66 -9.62
CA ASP A 460 -14.74 24.61 -10.57
C ASP A 460 -14.21 23.24 -10.15
N THR A 461 -12.93 23.15 -9.79
CA THR A 461 -12.35 21.88 -9.32
C THR A 461 -13.03 21.42 -8.03
N ARG A 462 -13.32 22.33 -7.09
CA ARG A 462 -14.07 22.01 -5.86
C ARG A 462 -15.54 21.72 -6.10
N ALA A 463 -16.12 22.26 -7.17
CA ALA A 463 -17.48 21.94 -7.57
C ALA A 463 -17.60 20.47 -8.01
N VAL A 464 -16.59 19.94 -8.71
CA VAL A 464 -16.57 18.54 -9.19
C VAL A 464 -16.13 17.56 -8.10
N PHE A 465 -14.98 17.85 -7.49
CA PHE A 465 -14.27 16.89 -6.64
C PHE A 465 -14.50 17.14 -5.16
N GLY A 466 -14.69 18.38 -4.72
CA GLY A 466 -14.79 18.76 -3.31
C GLY A 466 -13.53 19.46 -2.80
N ASP A 467 -13.40 19.60 -1.49
CA ASP A 467 -12.25 20.24 -0.84
C ASP A 467 -10.99 19.35 -0.85
N TYR A 468 -9.87 19.93 -0.45
CA TYR A 468 -8.64 19.18 -0.22
C TYR A 468 -8.80 18.19 0.91
N ILE A 469 -8.40 16.95 0.64
CA ILE A 469 -8.35 15.86 1.63
C ILE A 469 -6.95 15.77 2.23
N HIS A 470 -5.93 15.91 1.37
CA HIS A 470 -4.54 15.77 1.77
C HIS A 470 -3.65 16.59 0.85
N VAL A 471 -2.64 17.24 1.44
CA VAL A 471 -1.64 18.04 0.74
C VAL A 471 -0.24 17.52 1.09
N TYR A 472 0.59 17.36 0.07
CA TYR A 472 2.01 17.06 0.17
C TYR A 472 2.71 17.90 -0.89
N ASP A 473 3.14 19.09 -0.50
CA ASP A 473 3.62 20.10 -1.41
C ASP A 473 5.11 19.94 -1.75
N MET A 474 5.63 20.85 -2.58
CA MET A 474 7.03 20.84 -3.00
C MET A 474 8.00 21.10 -1.85
N GLN A 475 7.62 21.91 -0.86
CA GLN A 475 8.50 22.22 0.27
C GLN A 475 8.66 20.96 1.14
N GLN A 476 7.54 20.36 1.54
CA GLN A 476 7.54 19.13 2.33
C GLN A 476 8.23 17.99 1.60
N SER A 477 7.95 17.79 0.30
CA SER A 477 8.59 16.77 -0.51
C SER A 477 10.11 16.93 -0.64
N LYS A 478 10.60 18.18 -0.63
CA LYS A 478 12.03 18.47 -0.66
C LYS A 478 12.67 18.22 0.71
N GLU A 479 12.02 18.65 1.79
CA GLU A 479 12.49 18.39 3.17
C GLU A 479 12.61 16.89 3.43
N ASP A 480 11.70 16.09 2.86
CA ASP A 480 11.65 14.63 3.03
C ASP A 480 12.58 13.87 2.07
N GLY A 481 13.30 14.56 1.19
CA GLY A 481 14.15 13.95 0.17
C GLY A 481 13.38 13.17 -0.92
N ALA A 482 12.05 13.25 -0.96
CA ALA A 482 11.20 12.54 -1.92
C ALA A 482 11.33 13.08 -3.35
N THR A 483 11.78 14.33 -3.51
CA THR A 483 12.05 14.98 -4.79
C THR A 483 13.34 15.78 -4.75
N VAL A 484 14.10 15.79 -5.86
CA VAL A 484 15.33 16.58 -5.99
C VAL A 484 15.05 18.08 -6.04
N ALA A 485 15.98 18.88 -5.50
CA ALA A 485 15.89 20.33 -5.57
C ALA A 485 16.08 20.83 -7.01
N ILE A 486 15.15 21.65 -7.50
CA ILE A 486 15.31 22.38 -8.77
C ILE A 486 16.14 23.63 -8.47
N TYR A 487 17.36 23.68 -8.98
CA TYR A 487 18.17 24.92 -9.01
C TYR A 487 17.82 25.66 -10.31
N PHE A 488 17.38 26.92 -10.19
CA PHE A 488 17.06 27.80 -11.32
C PHE A 488 18.26 28.66 -11.73
#